data_AF-A0A4Q4CT90-F1
#
_entry.id   AF-A0A4Q4CT90-F1
#
_cell.length_a   1.000
_cell.length_b   1.000
_cell.length_c   1.000
_cell.angle_alpha   90.00
_cell.angle_beta   90.00
_cell.angle_gamma   90.00
#
_symmetry.space_group_name_H-M   'P 1'
#
loop_
_entity.id
_entity.type
_entity.pdbx_description
1 polymer ?
#
loop_
_entity_poly.entity_id
_entity_poly.type
_entity_poly.pdbx_seq_one_letter_code
_entity_poly.pdbx_strand_id
1 'polypeptide(L)'
;MLLVPISWAGRVWALPFLTTLAPSERYCREHGRQHKKLTDWGRQLVLQARRWMPERQVVLVTDSGFSALEFLAALRRHGVTCVTRLRLDAALYRPAPPRQPGAVGRPPTKGARLPTLADVLADKATEWQRVTVPGWYGEGDRIVEVCSDTAVWRHGGMPVVPVRWVLLRDPSQRFDPQALLCTDLAQEPLQIVRWFVQRWQLEVTFHEVREHLGVESQRQWSEKAIARTTPCLLGLFSVVALLGARLDRRARVQVSISAWYHKQRPTFADTLAAVRREIWSEQGFVMSRQTADTTKLPPTLREGIAYALCHAA
;
A
#
# COMPACT_ATOMS: atom_id res chain seq x y z
N MET A 1 -0.51 -5.08 -3.00
CA MET A 1 0.94 -5.07 -2.70
C MET A 1 1.13 -5.49 -1.25
N LEU A 2 2.25 -6.13 -0.91
CA LEU A 2 2.61 -6.51 0.45
C LEU A 2 3.59 -5.46 1.01
N LEU A 3 3.26 -4.87 2.16
CA LEU A 3 4.16 -3.95 2.84
C LEU A 3 5.23 -4.74 3.59
N VAL A 4 6.50 -4.59 3.18
CA VAL A 4 7.63 -5.37 3.72
C VAL A 4 8.70 -4.43 4.25
N PRO A 5 9.12 -4.55 5.52
CA PRO A 5 10.32 -3.88 6.02
C PRO A 5 11.56 -4.40 5.29
N ILE A 6 12.25 -3.49 4.60
CA ILE A 6 13.50 -3.76 3.90
C ILE A 6 14.64 -3.30 4.81
N SER A 7 15.26 -4.25 5.52
CA SER A 7 16.23 -3.97 6.57
C SER A 7 17.44 -3.18 6.08
N TRP A 8 17.99 -3.50 4.89
CA TRP A 8 19.14 -2.80 4.32
C TRP A 8 18.79 -1.41 3.77
N ALA A 9 17.52 -1.17 3.39
CA ALA A 9 17.05 0.14 2.97
C ALA A 9 16.51 0.98 4.14
N GLY A 10 16.37 0.39 5.34
CA GLY A 10 15.81 1.04 6.51
C GLY A 10 14.42 1.64 6.28
N ARG A 11 13.62 1.04 5.39
CA ARG A 11 12.30 1.54 4.96
C ARG A 11 11.36 0.38 4.67
N VAL A 12 10.05 0.63 4.67
CA VAL A 12 9.04 -0.33 4.20
C VAL A 12 8.84 -0.12 2.71
N TRP A 13 8.81 -1.19 1.92
CA TRP A 13 8.44 -1.15 0.49
C TRP A 13 7.11 -1.85 0.26
N ALA A 14 6.36 -1.44 -0.76
CA ALA A 14 5.11 -2.08 -1.15
C ALA A 14 5.35 -3.03 -2.33
N LEU A 15 5.64 -4.31 -2.04
CA LEU A 15 5.98 -5.30 -3.05
C LEU A 15 4.72 -5.77 -3.82
N PRO A 16 4.59 -5.53 -5.14
CA PRO A 16 3.47 -6.07 -5.92
C PRO A 16 3.60 -7.59 -6.10
N PHE A 17 2.58 -8.34 -5.69
CA PHE A 17 2.54 -9.81 -5.83
C PHE A 17 1.24 -10.31 -6.48
N LEU A 18 0.21 -9.48 -6.51
CA LEU A 18 -1.10 -9.77 -7.09
C LEU A 18 -1.68 -8.46 -7.61
N THR A 19 -1.92 -8.39 -8.91
CA THR A 19 -2.40 -7.20 -9.62
C THR A 19 -3.52 -7.60 -10.56
N THR A 20 -4.54 -6.75 -10.68
CA THR A 20 -5.55 -6.84 -11.75
C THR A 20 -5.63 -5.50 -12.46
N LEU A 21 -5.88 -5.52 -13.76
CA LEU A 21 -6.34 -4.34 -14.48
C LEU A 21 -7.83 -4.17 -14.22
N ALA A 22 -8.25 -2.97 -13.82
CA ALA A 22 -9.64 -2.63 -13.55
C ALA A 22 -10.07 -1.50 -14.47
N PRO A 23 -10.69 -1.81 -15.62
CA PRO A 23 -11.12 -0.79 -16.57
C PRO A 23 -12.17 0.16 -15.98
N SER A 24 -12.15 1.41 -16.40
CA SER A 24 -13.11 2.42 -15.95
C SER A 24 -14.53 2.10 -16.42
N GLU A 25 -15.54 2.62 -15.72
CA GLU A 25 -16.94 2.45 -16.12
C GLU A 25 -17.20 3.00 -17.52
N ARG A 26 -16.61 4.16 -17.83
CA ARG A 26 -16.67 4.78 -19.16
C ARG A 26 -16.15 3.84 -20.24
N TYR A 27 -14.95 3.29 -20.05
CA TYR A 27 -14.35 2.35 -21.00
C TYR A 27 -15.24 1.12 -21.20
N CYS A 28 -15.75 0.52 -20.12
CA CYS A 28 -16.67 -0.62 -20.21
C CYS A 28 -17.92 -0.28 -21.02
N ARG A 29 -18.53 0.88 -20.77
CA ARG A 29 -19.75 1.34 -21.45
C ARG A 29 -19.52 1.57 -22.95
N GLU A 30 -18.44 2.24 -23.31
CA GLU A 30 -18.04 2.49 -24.71
C GLU A 30 -17.82 1.19 -25.49
N HIS A 31 -17.46 0.10 -24.81
CA HIS A 31 -17.19 -1.21 -25.42
C HIS A 31 -18.30 -2.24 -25.18
N GLY A 32 -19.48 -1.83 -24.68
CA GLY A 32 -20.61 -2.72 -24.42
C GLY A 32 -20.34 -3.81 -23.38
N ARG A 33 -19.37 -3.62 -22.48
CA ARG A 33 -18.98 -4.57 -21.42
C ARG A 33 -19.64 -4.20 -20.10
N GLN A 34 -20.00 -5.20 -19.29
CA GLN A 34 -20.47 -4.97 -17.94
C GLN A 34 -19.34 -4.40 -17.06
N HIS A 35 -19.59 -3.24 -16.44
CA HIS A 35 -18.63 -2.65 -15.51
C HIS A 35 -18.62 -3.40 -14.17
N LYS A 36 -17.42 -3.64 -13.64
CA LYS A 36 -17.21 -4.23 -12.32
C LYS A 36 -16.52 -3.22 -11.42
N LYS A 37 -17.14 -2.91 -10.28
CA LYS A 37 -16.69 -1.89 -9.34
C LYS A 37 -15.31 -2.22 -8.77
N LEU A 38 -14.54 -1.19 -8.42
CA LEU A 38 -13.23 -1.37 -7.77
C LEU A 38 -13.32 -2.16 -6.47
N THR A 39 -14.39 -1.97 -5.68
CA THR A 39 -14.64 -2.75 -4.45
C THR A 39 -14.89 -4.23 -4.74
N ASP A 40 -15.50 -4.58 -5.87
CA ASP A 40 -15.69 -5.98 -6.28
C ASP A 40 -14.38 -6.62 -6.73
N TRP A 41 -13.55 -5.89 -7.50
CA TRP A 41 -12.19 -6.32 -7.85
C TRP A 41 -11.34 -6.51 -6.59
N GLY A 42 -11.30 -5.51 -5.72
CA GLY A 42 -10.57 -5.56 -4.46
C GLY A 42 -11.02 -6.75 -3.60
N ARG A 43 -12.33 -7.00 -3.51
CA ARG A 43 -12.87 -8.12 -2.72
C ARG A 43 -12.32 -9.45 -3.25
N GLN A 44 -12.34 -9.66 -4.57
CA GLN A 44 -11.82 -10.89 -5.16
C GLN A 44 -10.33 -11.08 -4.90
N LEU A 45 -9.51 -10.03 -5.10
CA LEU A 45 -8.07 -10.13 -4.87
C LEU A 45 -7.73 -10.38 -3.41
N VAL A 46 -8.41 -9.71 -2.49
CA VAL A 46 -8.15 -9.83 -1.05
C VAL A 46 -8.60 -11.19 -0.53
N LEU A 47 -9.75 -11.70 -0.97
CA LEU A 47 -10.20 -13.05 -0.60
C LEU A 47 -9.31 -14.14 -1.21
N GLN A 48 -8.78 -13.92 -2.41
CA GLN A 48 -7.78 -14.81 -3.00
C GLN A 48 -6.49 -14.83 -2.17
N ALA A 49 -5.99 -13.66 -1.77
CA ALA A 49 -4.82 -13.57 -0.90
C ALA A 49 -5.07 -14.22 0.48
N ARG A 50 -6.24 -13.98 1.08
CA ARG A 50 -6.65 -14.62 2.34
C ARG A 50 -6.68 -16.14 2.23
N ARG A 51 -7.16 -16.68 1.11
CA ARG A 51 -7.19 -18.12 0.82
C ARG A 51 -5.77 -18.71 0.70
N TRP A 52 -4.84 -17.99 0.11
CA TRP A 52 -3.44 -18.43 0.01
C TRP A 52 -2.69 -18.42 1.36
N MET A 53 -3.17 -17.67 2.35
CA MET A 53 -2.51 -17.47 3.63
C MET A 53 -3.49 -17.67 4.81
N PRO A 54 -4.08 -18.88 4.98
CA PRO A 54 -5.18 -19.13 5.92
C PRO A 54 -4.78 -18.95 7.40
N GLU A 55 -3.52 -19.14 7.74
CA GLU A 55 -3.01 -19.05 9.12
C GLU A 55 -2.49 -17.66 9.49
N ARG A 56 -2.33 -16.76 8.51
CA ARG A 56 -1.82 -15.41 8.74
C ARG A 56 -2.96 -14.44 8.99
N GLN A 57 -2.78 -13.53 9.93
CA GLN A 57 -3.61 -12.34 10.02
C GLN A 57 -3.37 -11.47 8.78
N VAL A 58 -4.44 -11.04 8.13
CA VAL A 58 -4.38 -10.19 6.95
C VAL A 58 -4.98 -8.83 7.29
N VAL A 59 -4.13 -7.79 7.23
CA VAL A 59 -4.55 -6.39 7.36
C VAL A 59 -4.48 -5.74 5.99
N LEU A 60 -5.62 -5.28 5.51
CA LEU A 60 -5.75 -4.52 4.28
C LEU A 60 -5.80 -3.03 4.61
N VAL A 61 -4.97 -2.23 3.93
CA VAL A 61 -4.97 -0.78 4.03
C VAL A 61 -5.35 -0.17 2.68
N THR A 62 -6.39 0.66 2.64
CA THR A 62 -6.92 1.25 1.39
C THR A 62 -7.19 2.74 1.52
N ASP A 63 -7.44 3.39 0.38
CA ASP A 63 -7.98 4.75 0.32
C ASP A 63 -9.50 4.81 0.58
N SER A 64 -10.06 6.02 0.62
CA SER A 64 -11.49 6.29 0.85
C SER A 64 -12.44 5.67 -0.18
N GLY A 65 -11.98 5.33 -1.38
CA GLY A 65 -12.80 4.66 -2.41
C GLY A 65 -13.23 3.26 -2.00
N PHE A 66 -12.53 2.64 -1.04
CA PHE A 66 -12.88 1.34 -0.48
C PHE A 66 -13.67 1.43 0.85
N SER A 67 -14.04 2.63 1.28
CA SER A 67 -14.90 2.86 2.44
C SER A 67 -16.35 2.55 2.09
N ALA A 68 -16.64 1.27 1.85
CA ALA A 68 -17.94 0.77 1.43
C ALA A 68 -18.41 -0.36 2.36
N LEU A 69 -19.62 -0.23 2.92
CA LEU A 69 -20.15 -1.16 3.92
C LEU A 69 -20.20 -2.62 3.44
N GLU A 70 -20.58 -2.88 2.19
CA GLU A 70 -20.59 -4.24 1.63
C GLU A 70 -19.19 -4.84 1.50
N PHE A 71 -18.21 -4.03 1.09
CA PHE A 71 -16.81 -4.44 0.98
C PHE A 71 -16.25 -4.78 2.36
N LEU A 72 -16.39 -3.88 3.33
CA LEU A 72 -15.91 -4.06 4.69
C LEU A 72 -16.58 -5.25 5.38
N ALA A 73 -17.89 -5.41 5.22
CA ALA A 73 -18.63 -6.54 5.79
C ALA A 73 -18.18 -7.87 5.18
N ALA A 74 -17.95 -7.93 3.87
CA ALA A 74 -17.45 -9.14 3.22
C ALA A 74 -16.07 -9.52 3.75
N LEU A 75 -15.13 -8.58 3.81
CA LEU A 75 -13.78 -8.84 4.30
C LEU A 75 -13.75 -9.30 5.76
N ARG A 76 -14.53 -8.62 6.61
CA ARG A 76 -14.64 -8.97 8.03
C ARG A 76 -15.15 -10.39 8.25
N ARG A 77 -16.12 -10.87 7.45
CA ARG A 77 -16.62 -12.26 7.52
C ARG A 77 -15.54 -13.31 7.23
N HIS A 78 -14.51 -12.95 6.49
CA HIS A 78 -13.39 -13.84 6.14
C HIS A 78 -12.14 -13.61 7.00
N GLY A 79 -12.29 -12.88 8.12
CA GLY A 79 -11.19 -12.62 9.06
C GLY A 79 -10.11 -11.68 8.52
N VAL A 80 -10.47 -10.79 7.58
CA VAL A 80 -9.58 -9.75 7.07
C VAL A 80 -9.90 -8.44 7.79
N THR A 81 -8.88 -7.86 8.42
CA THR A 81 -8.96 -6.51 9.02
C THR A 81 -8.77 -5.47 7.93
N CYS A 82 -9.65 -4.49 7.86
CA CYS A 82 -9.56 -3.40 6.89
C CYS A 82 -9.34 -2.07 7.61
N VAL A 83 -8.37 -1.29 7.12
CA VAL A 83 -8.07 0.08 7.54
C VAL A 83 -8.26 1.00 6.34
N THR A 84 -9.11 2.01 6.48
CA THR A 84 -9.39 2.99 5.42
C THR A 84 -9.79 4.34 6.02
N ARG A 85 -9.93 5.36 5.18
CA ARG A 85 -10.47 6.66 5.61
C ARG A 85 -11.95 6.56 5.96
N LEU A 86 -12.37 7.28 6.98
CA LEU A 86 -13.76 7.49 7.34
C LEU A 86 -14.10 8.96 7.10
N ARG A 87 -15.29 9.22 6.54
CA ARG A 87 -15.75 10.60 6.39
C ARG A 87 -16.10 11.18 7.75
N LEU A 88 -15.86 12.47 7.96
CA LEU A 88 -16.15 13.12 9.23
C LEU A 88 -17.66 13.19 9.53
N ASP A 89 -18.48 13.25 8.49
CA ASP A 89 -19.94 13.23 8.55
C ASP A 89 -20.54 11.81 8.62
N ALA A 90 -19.70 10.78 8.81
CA ALA A 90 -20.14 9.41 8.75
C ALA A 90 -21.21 9.08 9.80
N ALA A 91 -22.17 8.25 9.37
CA ALA A 91 -23.31 7.87 10.17
C ALA A 91 -23.00 6.78 11.21
N LEU A 92 -22.51 7.20 12.39
CA LEU A 92 -22.11 6.31 13.49
C LEU A 92 -23.19 6.11 14.54
N TYR A 93 -23.22 4.93 15.14
CA TYR A 93 -24.21 4.52 16.14
C TYR A 93 -23.56 3.70 17.24
N ARG A 94 -24.18 3.65 18.42
CA ARG A 94 -23.82 2.67 19.45
C ARG A 94 -24.09 1.23 18.96
N PRO A 95 -23.41 0.21 19.51
CA PRO A 95 -23.81 -1.19 19.34
C PRO A 95 -25.30 -1.39 19.67
N ALA A 96 -25.94 -2.34 18.99
CA ALA A 96 -27.31 -2.71 19.34
C ALA A 96 -27.34 -3.25 20.78
N PRO A 97 -28.28 -2.82 21.63
CA PRO A 97 -28.40 -3.36 22.97
C PRO A 97 -28.71 -4.87 22.91
N PRO A 98 -28.27 -5.66 23.91
CA PRO A 98 -28.62 -7.07 24.00
C PRO A 98 -30.14 -7.25 23.93
N ARG A 99 -30.60 -8.29 23.24
CA ARG A 99 -32.02 -8.60 23.16
C ARG A 99 -32.51 -9.08 24.52
N GLN A 100 -33.58 -8.46 25.02
CA GLN A 100 -34.25 -8.94 26.22
C GLN A 100 -35.09 -10.20 25.90
N PRO A 101 -35.10 -11.21 26.80
CA PRO A 101 -35.97 -12.37 26.67
C PRO A 101 -37.44 -11.95 26.51
N GLY A 102 -38.15 -12.56 25.56
CA GLY A 102 -39.57 -12.26 25.31
C GLY A 102 -39.88 -11.00 24.48
N ALA A 103 -38.87 -10.23 24.08
CA ALA A 103 -39.08 -9.07 23.21
C ALA A 103 -39.74 -9.50 21.88
N VAL A 104 -40.79 -8.81 21.45
CA VAL A 104 -41.51 -9.08 20.18
C VAL A 104 -40.93 -8.20 19.06
N GLY A 105 -40.86 -8.75 17.84
CA GLY A 105 -40.42 -8.02 16.65
C GLY A 105 -38.95 -8.19 16.26
N ARG A 106 -38.59 -7.56 15.13
CA ARG A 106 -37.25 -7.65 14.51
C ARG A 106 -36.19 -7.07 15.46
N PRO A 107 -35.11 -7.81 15.77
CA PRO A 107 -34.04 -7.30 16.61
C PRO A 107 -33.45 -5.98 16.08
N PRO A 108 -33.15 -5.00 16.95
CA PRO A 108 -32.46 -3.79 16.55
C PRO A 108 -31.08 -4.15 16.00
N THR A 109 -30.68 -3.46 14.94
CA THR A 109 -29.39 -3.70 14.25
C THR A 109 -28.32 -2.68 14.64
N LYS A 110 -28.70 -1.63 15.39
CA LYS A 110 -27.86 -0.56 15.91
C LYS A 110 -28.52 0.06 17.14
N GLY A 111 -27.75 0.74 17.97
CA GLY A 111 -28.21 1.56 19.09
C GLY A 111 -28.44 3.03 18.69
N ALA A 112 -28.36 3.90 19.70
CA ALA A 112 -28.54 5.34 19.55
C ALA A 112 -27.51 5.96 18.58
N ARG A 113 -27.91 7.07 17.94
CA ARG A 113 -27.04 7.87 17.09
C ARG A 113 -25.90 8.47 17.92
N LEU A 114 -24.67 8.38 17.42
CA LEU A 114 -23.52 9.09 17.98
C LEU A 114 -23.35 10.44 17.28
N PRO A 115 -22.67 11.42 17.92
CA PRO A 115 -22.21 12.64 17.26
C PRO A 115 -21.40 12.30 16.00
N THR A 116 -21.42 13.19 15.01
CA THR A 116 -20.52 13.02 13.86
C THR A 116 -19.07 13.27 14.30
N LEU A 117 -18.09 12.79 13.54
CA LEU A 117 -16.69 13.05 13.87
C LEU A 117 -16.32 14.52 13.63
N ALA A 118 -17.09 15.25 12.80
CA ALA A 118 -16.99 16.70 12.71
C ALA A 118 -17.44 17.38 14.02
N ASP A 119 -18.52 16.89 14.65
CA ASP A 119 -18.96 17.40 15.95
C ASP A 119 -17.93 17.10 17.05
N VAL A 120 -17.38 15.87 17.07
CA VAL A 120 -16.30 15.48 18.00
C VAL A 120 -15.05 16.34 17.79
N LEU A 121 -14.71 16.67 16.55
CA LEU A 121 -13.58 17.54 16.23
C LEU A 121 -13.78 18.98 16.75
N ALA A 122 -15.01 19.49 16.69
CA ALA A 122 -15.36 20.85 17.11
C ALA A 122 -15.55 20.98 18.63
N ASP A 123 -15.87 19.88 19.32
CA ASP A 123 -16.08 19.85 20.75
C ASP A 123 -14.78 20.15 21.53
N LYS A 124 -14.83 21.20 22.36
CA LYS A 124 -13.71 21.63 23.19
C LYS A 124 -13.43 20.67 24.36
N ALA A 125 -14.40 19.84 24.73
CA ALA A 125 -14.25 18.82 25.76
C ALA A 125 -13.60 17.53 25.24
N THR A 126 -13.40 17.39 23.93
CA THR A 126 -12.75 16.21 23.35
C THR A 126 -11.33 16.07 23.88
N GLU A 127 -11.06 14.94 24.54
CA GLU A 127 -9.72 14.60 25.03
C GLU A 127 -8.85 14.08 23.87
N TRP A 128 -7.72 14.76 23.66
CA TRP A 128 -6.77 14.41 22.62
C TRP A 128 -5.53 13.78 23.21
N GLN A 129 -5.17 12.61 22.70
CA GLN A 129 -3.91 11.96 23.03
C GLN A 129 -2.84 12.38 22.03
N ARG A 130 -1.72 12.93 22.52
CA ARG A 130 -0.53 13.16 21.69
C ARG A 130 0.22 11.86 21.48
N VAL A 131 0.50 11.54 20.23
CA VAL A 131 1.24 10.33 19.84
C VAL A 131 2.31 10.66 18.80
N THR A 132 3.44 9.96 18.88
CA THR A 132 4.51 10.04 17.89
C THR A 132 4.36 8.91 16.90
N VAL A 133 4.17 9.24 15.63
CA VAL A 133 4.04 8.28 14.53
C VAL A 133 5.37 8.21 13.79
N PRO A 134 6.06 7.06 13.84
CA PRO A 134 7.36 6.92 13.21
C PRO A 134 7.25 6.80 11.70
N GLY A 135 8.24 7.36 10.98
CA GLY A 135 8.37 7.21 9.53
C GLY A 135 7.21 7.80 8.72
N TRP A 136 6.66 8.93 9.17
CA TRP A 136 5.59 9.69 8.54
C TRP A 136 5.96 10.10 7.11
N TYR A 137 5.40 9.41 6.12
CA TYR A 137 5.60 9.67 4.68
C TYR A 137 7.07 9.86 4.25
N GLY A 138 8.01 9.26 4.98
CA GLY A 138 9.46 9.39 4.72
C GLY A 138 10.12 10.65 5.29
N GLU A 139 9.37 11.54 5.96
CA GLU A 139 9.87 12.78 6.60
C GLU A 139 10.45 12.56 8.00
N GLY A 140 10.36 11.34 8.55
CA GLY A 140 10.77 11.02 9.91
C GLY A 140 9.59 10.89 10.86
N ASP A 141 9.81 11.11 12.14
CA ASP A 141 8.76 10.96 13.16
C ASP A 141 7.88 12.21 13.19
N ARG A 142 6.57 12.01 13.33
CA ARG A 142 5.61 13.12 13.41
C ARG A 142 4.73 13.00 14.65
N ILE A 143 4.59 14.10 15.36
CA ILE A 143 3.64 14.21 16.47
C ILE A 143 2.27 14.55 15.89
N VAL A 144 1.27 13.75 16.22
CA VAL A 144 -0.14 13.99 15.89
C VAL A 144 -0.99 13.86 17.15
N GLU A 145 -2.16 14.50 17.15
CA GLU A 145 -3.15 14.34 18.21
C GLU A 145 -4.24 13.41 17.71
N VAL A 146 -4.59 12.41 18.52
CA VAL A 146 -5.59 11.39 18.18
C VAL A 146 -6.69 11.30 19.24
N CYS A 147 -7.90 11.06 18.77
CA CYS A 147 -9.06 10.66 19.57
C CYS A 147 -9.67 9.42 18.92
N SER A 148 -10.14 8.44 19.69
CA SER A 148 -10.63 7.18 19.16
C SER A 148 -11.69 6.55 20.04
N ASP A 149 -12.68 5.92 19.41
CA ASP A 149 -13.65 5.07 20.07
C ASP A 149 -14.15 3.98 19.09
N THR A 150 -15.02 3.10 19.58
CA THR A 150 -15.73 2.10 18.80
C THR A 150 -17.15 2.56 18.48
N ALA A 151 -17.63 2.16 17.30
CA ALA A 151 -18.97 2.47 16.85
C ALA A 151 -19.48 1.42 15.88
N VAL A 152 -20.76 1.50 15.56
CA VAL A 152 -21.41 0.80 14.46
C VAL A 152 -21.63 1.77 13.32
N TRP A 153 -21.03 1.49 12.16
CA TRP A 153 -21.34 2.19 10.92
C TRP A 153 -22.47 1.48 10.17
N ARG A 154 -23.54 2.22 9.86
CA ARG A 154 -24.72 1.68 9.18
C ARG A 154 -25.39 2.71 8.29
N HIS A 155 -25.77 2.26 7.09
CA HIS A 155 -26.70 2.94 6.19
C HIS A 155 -27.95 2.06 5.93
N GLY A 156 -29.09 2.64 5.58
CA GLY A 156 -30.29 1.88 5.22
C GLY A 156 -30.01 0.91 4.06
N GLY A 157 -30.52 -0.31 4.14
CA GLY A 157 -30.31 -1.36 3.14
C GLY A 157 -28.92 -2.01 3.12
N MET A 158 -27.95 -1.47 3.88
CA MET A 158 -26.56 -1.91 3.85
C MET A 158 -26.19 -2.78 5.06
N PRO A 159 -25.13 -3.61 4.97
CA PRO A 159 -24.61 -4.34 6.11
C PRO A 159 -24.21 -3.44 7.27
N VAL A 160 -24.32 -3.98 8.47
CA VAL A 160 -23.88 -3.33 9.71
C VAL A 160 -22.41 -3.67 9.94
N VAL A 161 -21.57 -2.66 10.09
CA VAL A 161 -20.12 -2.84 10.26
C VAL A 161 -19.67 -2.19 11.56
N PRO A 162 -19.29 -2.99 12.57
CA PRO A 162 -18.58 -2.47 13.74
C PRO A 162 -17.21 -1.96 13.32
N VAL A 163 -16.83 -0.77 13.78
CA VAL A 163 -15.55 -0.13 13.49
C VAL A 163 -14.96 0.49 14.75
N ARG A 164 -13.63 0.47 14.87
CA ARG A 164 -12.90 1.47 15.65
C ARG A 164 -12.59 2.63 14.72
N TRP A 165 -12.97 3.84 15.10
CA TRP A 165 -12.58 5.04 14.37
C TRP A 165 -11.42 5.72 15.08
N VAL A 166 -10.53 6.36 14.33
CA VAL A 166 -9.44 7.18 14.85
C VAL A 166 -9.53 8.53 14.16
N LEU A 167 -9.81 9.58 14.92
CA LEU A 167 -9.79 10.96 14.46
C LEU A 167 -8.40 11.53 14.73
N LEU A 168 -7.78 12.14 13.72
CA LEU A 168 -6.44 12.70 13.78
C LEU A 168 -6.45 14.17 13.42
N ARG A 169 -5.62 14.95 14.11
CA ARG A 169 -5.25 16.32 13.70
C ARG A 169 -3.75 16.56 13.87
N ASP A 170 -3.20 17.44 13.05
CA ASP A 170 -1.82 17.89 13.17
C ASP A 170 -1.77 19.16 14.04
N PRO A 171 -1.13 19.15 15.22
CA PRO A 171 -0.93 20.35 16.03
C PRO A 171 -0.20 21.47 15.27
N SER A 172 0.63 21.13 14.28
CA SER A 172 1.34 22.06 13.41
C SER A 172 0.56 22.45 12.15
N GLN A 173 -0.71 22.02 12.01
CA GLN A 173 -1.62 22.39 10.93
C GLN A 173 -1.08 22.15 9.50
N ARG A 174 -0.26 21.12 9.33
CA ARG A 174 0.29 20.76 8.01
C ARG A 174 -0.64 19.89 7.18
N PHE A 175 -1.69 19.32 7.78
CA PHE A 175 -2.75 18.61 7.10
C PHE A 175 -4.08 18.81 7.83
N ASP A 176 -5.18 18.77 7.07
CA ASP A 176 -6.53 18.90 7.61
C ASP A 176 -6.92 17.70 8.47
N PRO A 177 -7.68 17.90 9.57
CA PRO A 177 -8.19 16.80 10.37
C PRO A 177 -8.87 15.73 9.53
N GLN A 178 -8.58 14.47 9.83
CA GLN A 178 -9.06 13.33 9.07
C GLN A 178 -9.42 12.18 10.01
N ALA A 179 -10.34 11.33 9.58
CA ALA A 179 -10.69 10.12 10.32
C ALA A 179 -10.30 8.86 9.54
N LEU A 180 -9.89 7.86 10.29
CA LEU A 180 -9.65 6.50 9.84
C LEU A 180 -10.68 5.57 10.50
N LEU A 181 -10.96 4.45 9.85
CA LEU A 181 -11.68 3.33 10.44
C LEU A 181 -10.82 2.08 10.39
N CYS A 182 -11.01 1.20 11.37
CA CYS A 182 -10.51 -0.16 11.41
C CYS A 182 -11.67 -1.11 11.73
N THR A 183 -11.79 -2.23 11.01
CA THR A 183 -12.84 -3.23 11.26
C THR A 183 -12.55 -4.16 12.44
N ASP A 184 -11.34 -4.09 12.99
CA ASP A 184 -10.94 -4.80 14.20
C ASP A 184 -11.00 -3.84 15.40
N LEU A 185 -11.92 -4.13 16.32
CA LEU A 185 -12.22 -3.32 17.49
C LEU A 185 -11.21 -3.49 18.63
N ALA A 186 -10.20 -4.34 18.48
CA ALA A 186 -9.14 -4.51 19.48
C ALA A 186 -7.87 -3.73 19.11
N GLN A 187 -7.74 -3.24 17.87
CA GLN A 187 -6.52 -2.58 17.41
C GLN A 187 -6.27 -1.22 18.06
N GLU A 188 -5.06 -1.01 18.57
CA GLU A 188 -4.68 0.25 19.19
C GLU A 188 -4.73 1.41 18.17
N PRO A 189 -5.23 2.61 18.55
CA PRO A 189 -5.31 3.75 17.65
C PRO A 189 -3.99 4.07 16.95
N LEU A 190 -2.87 4.10 17.68
CA LEU A 190 -1.55 4.37 17.11
C LEU A 190 -1.18 3.34 16.03
N GLN A 191 -1.49 2.06 16.24
CA GLN A 191 -1.19 1.02 15.25
C GLN A 191 -2.01 1.18 13.96
N ILE A 192 -3.27 1.61 14.06
CA ILE A 192 -4.13 1.94 12.92
C ILE A 192 -3.49 3.08 12.09
N VAL A 193 -3.02 4.12 12.77
CA VAL A 193 -2.33 5.25 12.10
C VAL A 193 -1.04 4.79 11.42
N ARG A 194 -0.22 3.97 12.10
CA ARG A 194 1.03 3.42 11.54
C ARG A 194 0.78 2.63 10.26
N TRP A 195 -0.22 1.75 10.26
CA TRP A 195 -0.59 1.02 9.04
C TRP A 195 -1.05 1.96 7.93
N PHE A 196 -1.87 2.95 8.25
CA PHE A 196 -2.40 3.87 7.24
C PHE A 196 -1.31 4.72 6.58
N VAL A 197 -0.35 5.22 7.35
CA VAL A 197 0.79 6.00 6.83
C VAL A 197 1.65 5.16 5.87
N GLN A 198 1.85 3.88 6.16
CA GLN A 198 2.61 2.98 5.29
C GLN A 198 1.97 2.76 3.91
N ARG A 199 0.68 3.07 3.75
CA ARG A 199 -0.01 3.00 2.44
C ARG A 199 0.71 3.82 1.36
N TRP A 200 1.36 4.93 1.71
CA TRP A 200 2.09 5.78 0.77
C TRP A 200 3.21 5.05 0.01
N GLN A 201 3.73 3.95 0.54
CA GLN A 201 4.74 3.13 -0.14
C GLN A 201 4.24 2.55 -1.47
N LEU A 202 2.93 2.45 -1.64
CA LEU A 202 2.30 2.09 -2.91
C LEU A 202 2.51 3.16 -3.99
N GLU A 203 2.41 4.45 -3.64
CA GLU A 203 2.68 5.55 -4.57
C GLU A 203 4.15 5.59 -4.99
N VAL A 204 5.05 5.36 -4.02
CA VAL A 204 6.50 5.23 -4.29
C VAL A 204 6.76 4.08 -5.27
N THR A 205 6.13 2.93 -5.03
CA THR A 205 6.29 1.76 -5.92
C THR A 205 5.77 2.06 -7.33
N PHE A 206 4.61 2.71 -7.46
CA PHE A 206 4.10 3.11 -8.78
C PHE A 206 5.00 4.13 -9.47
N HIS A 207 5.61 5.06 -8.75
CA HIS A 207 6.61 5.97 -9.33
C HIS A 207 7.83 5.19 -9.85
N GLU A 208 8.44 4.37 -9.02
CA GLU A 208 9.65 3.60 -9.34
C GLU A 208 9.43 2.63 -10.51
N VAL A 209 8.28 1.97 -10.56
CA VAL A 209 7.93 1.03 -11.64
C VAL A 209 7.72 1.76 -12.98
N ARG A 210 7.17 2.97 -12.96
CA ARG A 210 7.00 3.79 -14.18
C ARG A 210 8.32 4.30 -14.70
N GLU A 211 9.13 4.85 -13.80
CA GLU A 211 10.42 5.44 -14.11
C GLU A 211 11.44 4.39 -14.57
N HIS A 212 11.55 3.26 -13.88
CA HIS A 212 12.67 2.33 -14.06
C HIS A 212 12.30 1.01 -14.74
N LEU A 213 11.03 0.64 -14.80
CA LEU A 213 10.58 -0.63 -15.40
C LEU A 213 9.71 -0.43 -16.65
N GLY A 214 9.54 0.82 -17.11
CA GLY A 214 8.89 1.12 -18.39
C GLY A 214 7.41 0.76 -18.45
N VAL A 215 6.68 0.83 -17.32
CA VAL A 215 5.23 0.52 -17.31
C VAL A 215 4.40 1.46 -18.18
N GLU A 216 4.76 2.75 -18.24
CA GLU A 216 4.04 3.73 -19.07
C GLU A 216 4.62 3.90 -20.48
N SER A 217 5.83 3.39 -20.75
CA SER A 217 6.52 3.51 -22.04
C SER A 217 6.32 2.31 -22.96
N GLN A 218 5.45 1.36 -22.59
CA GLN A 218 5.15 0.19 -23.40
C GLN A 218 4.45 0.54 -24.72
N ARG A 219 4.94 0.01 -25.84
CA ARG A 219 4.35 0.18 -27.18
C ARG A 219 3.57 -1.06 -27.64
N GLN A 220 2.79 -1.65 -26.74
CA GLN A 220 2.01 -2.85 -27.02
C GLN A 220 0.73 -2.51 -27.82
N TRP A 221 0.38 -3.37 -28.78
CA TRP A 221 -0.72 -3.12 -29.74
C TRP A 221 -2.02 -3.88 -29.42
N SER A 222 -2.11 -4.61 -28.30
CA SER A 222 -3.32 -5.37 -27.95
C SER A 222 -3.64 -5.36 -26.46
N GLU A 223 -4.93 -5.39 -26.12
CA GLU A 223 -5.42 -5.53 -24.73
C GLU A 223 -4.80 -6.74 -24.01
N LYS A 224 -4.66 -7.87 -24.71
CA LYS A 224 -4.08 -9.09 -24.14
C LYS A 224 -2.60 -8.96 -23.83
N ALA A 225 -1.85 -8.20 -24.63
CA ALA A 225 -0.44 -7.93 -24.33
C ALA A 225 -0.32 -7.09 -23.06
N ILE A 226 -1.07 -5.99 -22.96
CA ILE A 226 -1.11 -5.12 -21.77
C ILE A 226 -1.51 -5.91 -20.52
N ALA A 227 -2.57 -6.73 -20.62
CA ALA A 227 -3.04 -7.58 -19.52
C ALA A 227 -1.99 -8.58 -19.00
N ARG A 228 -1.01 -8.96 -19.82
CA ARG A 228 0.09 -9.86 -19.43
C ARG A 228 1.32 -9.11 -18.94
N THR A 229 1.71 -8.04 -19.64
CA THR A 229 2.96 -7.35 -19.38
C THR A 229 2.91 -6.48 -18.13
N THR A 230 1.81 -5.74 -17.90
CA THR A 230 1.71 -4.82 -16.75
C THR A 230 1.83 -5.54 -15.41
N PRO A 231 1.13 -6.68 -15.15
CA PRO A 231 1.34 -7.43 -13.92
C PRO A 231 2.77 -7.98 -13.78
N CYS A 232 3.40 -8.42 -14.87
CA CYS A 232 4.78 -8.92 -14.85
C CYS A 232 5.79 -7.82 -14.50
N LEU A 233 5.63 -6.59 -15.01
CA LEU A 233 6.50 -5.47 -14.65
C LEU A 233 6.34 -5.05 -13.19
N LEU A 234 5.10 -5.03 -12.68
CA LEU A 234 4.86 -4.83 -11.25
C LEU A 234 5.47 -5.96 -10.41
N GLY A 235 5.37 -7.21 -10.85
CA GLY A 235 6.02 -8.35 -10.20
C GLY A 235 7.55 -8.27 -10.24
N LEU A 236 8.13 -7.74 -11.33
CA LEU A 236 9.57 -7.56 -11.48
C LEU A 236 10.14 -6.65 -10.39
N PHE A 237 9.40 -5.61 -9.97
CA PHE A 237 9.79 -4.80 -8.80
C PHE A 237 10.03 -5.67 -7.56
N SER A 238 9.09 -6.57 -7.26
CA SER A 238 9.22 -7.49 -6.12
C SER A 238 10.38 -8.46 -6.30
N VAL A 239 10.57 -8.99 -7.50
CA VAL A 239 11.68 -9.90 -7.80
C VAL A 239 13.02 -9.19 -7.59
N VAL A 240 13.17 -7.96 -8.08
CA VAL A 240 14.39 -7.15 -7.88
C VAL A 240 14.63 -6.87 -6.40
N ALA A 241 13.59 -6.55 -5.63
CA ALA A 241 13.73 -6.36 -4.18
C ALA A 241 14.20 -7.65 -3.47
N LEU A 242 13.67 -8.81 -3.87
CA LEU A 242 14.07 -10.12 -3.32
C LEU A 242 15.48 -10.53 -3.75
N LEU A 243 15.89 -10.28 -4.99
CA LEU A 243 17.25 -10.49 -5.47
C LEU A 243 18.23 -9.56 -4.74
N GLY A 244 17.84 -8.30 -4.56
CA GLY A 244 18.57 -7.33 -3.75
C GLY A 244 18.83 -7.85 -2.34
N ALA A 245 17.87 -8.55 -1.72
CA ALA A 245 18.03 -9.16 -0.41
C ALA A 245 19.17 -10.20 -0.34
N ARG A 246 19.48 -10.84 -1.48
CA ARG A 246 20.50 -11.89 -1.62
C ARG A 246 21.89 -11.36 -1.98
N LEU A 247 22.00 -10.09 -2.37
CA LEU A 247 23.29 -9.48 -2.69
C LEU A 247 24.18 -9.36 -1.44
N ASP A 248 25.49 -9.27 -1.64
CA ASP A 248 26.44 -8.97 -0.58
C ASP A 248 26.10 -7.67 0.14
N ARG A 249 26.46 -7.58 1.43
CA ARG A 249 26.15 -6.40 2.25
C ARG A 249 26.65 -5.10 1.60
N ARG A 250 27.85 -5.13 1.00
CA ARG A 250 28.44 -3.96 0.33
C ARG A 250 27.60 -3.50 -0.86
N ALA A 251 27.13 -4.42 -1.69
CA ALA A 251 26.26 -4.11 -2.82
C ALA A 251 24.88 -3.63 -2.39
N ARG A 252 24.29 -4.23 -1.34
CA ARG A 252 22.97 -3.85 -0.81
C ARG A 252 22.88 -2.43 -0.26
N VAL A 253 23.96 -1.97 0.37
CA VAL A 253 24.01 -0.63 0.99
C VAL A 253 24.65 0.41 0.08
N GLN A 254 25.03 0.04 -1.13
CA GLN A 254 25.59 0.98 -2.08
C GLN A 254 24.49 1.95 -2.51
N VAL A 255 24.78 3.24 -2.36
CA VAL A 255 23.86 4.32 -2.70
C VAL A 255 24.48 5.11 -3.84
N SER A 256 23.77 5.25 -4.96
CA SER A 256 24.19 6.18 -6.00
C SER A 256 23.93 7.61 -5.52
N ILE A 257 24.94 8.47 -5.58
CA ILE A 257 24.82 9.88 -5.22
C ILE A 257 25.02 10.73 -6.46
N SER A 258 24.24 11.79 -6.60
CA SER A 258 24.48 12.83 -7.61
C SER A 258 25.03 14.07 -6.92
N ALA A 259 25.69 14.94 -7.68
CA ALA A 259 26.28 16.18 -7.16
C ALA A 259 25.24 17.11 -6.47
N TRP A 260 23.96 16.95 -6.83
CA TRP A 260 22.86 17.81 -6.36
C TRP A 260 21.95 17.10 -5.35
N TYR A 261 22.13 15.80 -5.11
CA TYR A 261 21.26 15.02 -4.24
C TYR A 261 22.03 13.94 -3.47
N HIS A 262 22.18 14.18 -2.16
CA HIS A 262 22.77 13.23 -1.23
C HIS A 262 21.67 12.45 -0.51
N LYS A 263 21.48 11.19 -0.93
CA LYS A 263 20.66 10.23 -0.18
C LYS A 263 21.51 9.37 0.73
N GLN A 264 20.95 9.04 1.89
CA GLN A 264 21.60 8.25 2.95
C GLN A 264 21.21 6.76 2.93
N ARG A 265 20.16 6.40 2.17
CA ARG A 265 19.61 5.04 2.14
C ARG A 265 19.40 4.62 0.69
N PRO A 266 19.59 3.31 0.38
CA PRO A 266 19.40 2.81 -0.97
C PRO A 266 17.92 2.89 -1.38
N THR A 267 17.69 3.23 -2.64
CA THR A 267 16.37 3.26 -3.29
C THR A 267 16.16 2.00 -4.14
N PHE A 268 14.97 1.86 -4.73
CA PHE A 268 14.73 0.79 -5.68
C PHE A 268 15.66 0.91 -6.90
N ALA A 269 15.87 2.12 -7.45
CA ALA A 269 16.84 2.37 -8.51
C ALA A 269 18.26 1.85 -8.18
N ASP A 270 18.77 2.08 -6.95
CA ASP A 270 20.08 1.55 -6.54
C ASP A 270 20.08 0.03 -6.51
N THR A 271 19.00 -0.56 -5.98
CA THR A 271 18.85 -2.01 -5.88
C THR A 271 18.76 -2.65 -7.27
N LEU A 272 18.03 -2.03 -8.20
CA LEU A 272 17.94 -2.46 -9.59
C LEU A 272 19.32 -2.43 -10.27
N ALA A 273 20.07 -1.33 -10.11
CA ALA A 273 21.41 -1.20 -10.66
C ALA A 273 22.37 -2.24 -10.07
N ALA A 274 22.32 -2.48 -8.76
CA ALA A 274 23.14 -3.50 -8.10
C ALA A 274 22.80 -4.92 -8.59
N VAL A 275 21.51 -5.26 -8.72
CA VAL A 275 21.08 -6.56 -9.25
C VAL A 275 21.50 -6.72 -10.71
N ARG A 276 21.36 -5.70 -11.55
CA ARG A 276 21.84 -5.73 -12.96
C ARG A 276 23.34 -5.97 -13.02
N ARG A 277 24.12 -5.29 -12.17
CA ARG A 277 25.57 -5.44 -12.10
C ARG A 277 25.97 -6.88 -11.76
N GLU A 278 25.29 -7.48 -10.78
CA GLU A 278 25.55 -8.86 -10.36
C GLU A 278 25.21 -9.86 -11.48
N ILE A 279 24.05 -9.68 -12.13
CA ILE A 279 23.67 -10.53 -13.27
C ILE A 279 24.71 -10.42 -14.38
N TRP A 280 25.25 -9.24 -14.64
CA TRP A 280 26.25 -9.03 -15.68
C TRP A 280 27.64 -9.55 -15.33
N SER A 281 28.05 -9.51 -14.05
CA SER A 281 29.30 -10.14 -13.64
C SER A 281 29.25 -11.66 -13.80
N GLU A 282 28.09 -12.26 -13.52
CA GLU A 282 27.88 -13.71 -13.64
C GLU A 282 27.65 -14.17 -15.10
N GLN A 283 27.01 -13.35 -15.94
CA GLN A 283 26.79 -13.63 -17.37
C GLN A 283 28.06 -13.50 -18.23
N GLY A 284 29.25 -13.48 -17.63
CA GLY A 284 30.55 -13.23 -18.28
C GLY A 284 30.58 -13.65 -19.76
N PHE A 285 30.89 -12.70 -20.64
CA PHE A 285 30.90 -12.80 -22.12
C PHE A 285 30.44 -14.17 -22.67
N VAL A 286 29.12 -14.34 -22.80
CA VAL A 286 28.57 -15.50 -23.50
C VAL A 286 29.02 -15.41 -24.97
N MET A 287 30.11 -16.14 -25.24
CA MET A 287 30.59 -16.60 -26.54
C MET A 287 31.08 -15.54 -27.56
N SER A 288 32.34 -15.11 -27.43
CA SER A 288 33.16 -14.93 -28.64
C SER A 288 33.93 -16.22 -28.90
N ARG A 289 33.75 -16.82 -30.09
CA ARG A 289 34.58 -17.96 -30.56
C ARG A 289 36.00 -17.55 -30.94
N GLN A 290 36.31 -16.26 -30.93
CA GLN A 290 37.64 -15.75 -31.25
C GLN A 290 38.36 -15.31 -29.98
N THR A 291 39.39 -16.07 -29.62
CA THR A 291 40.50 -15.63 -28.77
C THR A 291 41.38 -14.68 -29.58
N ALA A 292 40.90 -13.46 -29.83
CA ALA A 292 41.80 -12.36 -30.18
C ALA A 292 42.37 -11.81 -28.86
N ASP A 293 43.65 -11.44 -28.87
CA ASP A 293 44.31 -10.73 -27.76
C ASP A 293 43.58 -9.41 -27.50
N THR A 294 42.62 -9.46 -26.59
CA THR A 294 41.79 -8.34 -26.21
C THR A 294 42.39 -7.73 -24.96
N THR A 295 43.05 -6.58 -25.13
CA THR A 295 43.47 -5.75 -24.00
C THR A 295 42.23 -5.35 -23.21
N LYS A 296 42.17 -5.76 -21.94
CA LYS A 296 41.07 -5.39 -21.06
C LYS A 296 41.03 -3.86 -20.93
N LEU A 297 39.82 -3.31 -20.99
CA LEU A 297 39.61 -1.89 -20.72
C LEU A 297 40.19 -1.52 -19.34
N PRO A 298 40.72 -0.30 -19.17
CA PRO A 298 41.14 0.20 -17.87
C PRO A 298 40.01 0.03 -16.83
N PRO A 299 40.33 -0.31 -15.57
CA PRO A 299 39.32 -0.57 -14.54
C PRO A 299 38.29 0.57 -14.40
N THR A 300 38.74 1.82 -14.47
CA THR A 300 37.90 3.03 -14.38
C THR A 300 36.89 3.12 -15.52
N LEU A 301 37.31 2.85 -16.76
CA LEU A 301 36.42 2.88 -17.92
C LEU A 301 35.39 1.75 -17.86
N ARG A 302 35.82 0.54 -17.46
CA ARG A 302 34.93 -0.60 -17.26
C ARG A 302 33.88 -0.31 -16.18
N GLU A 303 34.29 0.29 -15.06
CA GLU A 303 33.38 0.69 -13.98
C GLU A 303 32.41 1.79 -14.42
N GLY A 304 32.88 2.77 -15.20
CA GLY A 304 32.03 3.82 -15.76
C GLY A 304 30.97 3.27 -16.72
N ILE A 305 31.35 2.34 -17.61
CA ILE A 305 30.42 1.67 -18.53
C ILE A 305 29.41 0.82 -17.74
N ALA A 306 29.88 0.00 -16.80
CA ALA A 306 29.00 -0.81 -15.96
C ALA A 306 28.01 0.06 -15.17
N TYR A 307 28.48 1.17 -14.61
CA TYR A 307 27.62 2.14 -13.92
C TYR A 307 26.56 2.72 -14.87
N ALA A 308 26.97 3.28 -16.01
CA ALA A 308 26.06 3.93 -16.96
C ALA A 308 24.96 2.98 -17.42
N LEU A 309 25.33 1.73 -17.72
CA LEU A 309 24.39 0.73 -18.19
C LEU A 309 23.48 0.17 -17.10
N CYS A 310 23.99 -0.06 -15.88
CA CYS A 310 23.15 -0.53 -14.77
C CYS A 310 22.10 0.51 -14.35
N HIS A 311 22.43 1.79 -14.52
CA HIS A 311 21.56 2.93 -14.22
C HIS A 311 20.72 3.43 -15.41
N ALA A 312 20.88 2.86 -16.61
CA ALA A 312 20.05 3.22 -17.76
C ALA A 312 18.59 2.76 -17.56
N ALA A 313 17.63 3.60 -17.94
CA ALA A 313 16.19 3.28 -17.90
C ALA A 313 15.80 2.37 -19.07
#